data_AF-A0A078B1K2-F1
#
_entry.id   AF-A0A078B1K2-F1
#
_cell.length_a   1.000
_cell.length_b   1.000
_cell.length_c   1.000
_cell.angle_alpha   90.00
_cell.angle_beta   90.00
_cell.angle_gamma   90.00
#
_symmetry.space_group_name_H-M   'P 1'
#
loop_
_entity.id
_entity.type
_entity.pdbx_description
1 polymer ?
#
loop_
_entity_poly.entity_id
_entity_poly.type
_entity_poly.pdbx_seq_one_letter_code
_entity_poly.pdbx_strand_id
1 'polypeptide(L)'
;MQITGTLPKPKKIGSIKNGKVNYPQDQNFFHSSDIAPQARNAVQEMKELTNPDILATKKPEWNLSNATVGHKTQESHSQNLFNVTIDFEAIENRCVSDQKMRKYYHPRIHLFMLELTLVTFIMTTGMYPLMFPFLDISIRRYKKSILPLMIQTLNSTKVMQQKTKIKNEKLVQDKYKPPHLLTKEYNESLRKEKEDLSEMKDTFMKQTLYEMPRATKERVEAIVFKKMYVAQHIAQEPEDPQLTLQPDMTKTLRNTKQRKYYHNGKWEMNRVDNEECWSCCMNSDKDSEGCVAVIKDKQKWILSSYS
;
A
#
# COMPACT_ATOMS: atom_id res chain seq x y z
N MET A 1 -37.94 -50.67 9.18
CA MET A 1 -37.76 -49.24 8.84
C MET A 1 -37.13 -48.56 10.03
N GLN A 2 -35.83 -48.26 9.98
CA GLN A 2 -35.13 -47.57 11.07
C GLN A 2 -35.28 -46.06 10.88
N ILE A 3 -36.03 -45.42 11.78
CA ILE A 3 -36.21 -43.96 11.81
C ILE A 3 -34.99 -43.40 12.54
N THR A 4 -33.98 -42.95 11.81
CA THR A 4 -32.82 -42.23 12.34
C THR A 4 -33.19 -40.78 12.60
N GLY A 5 -33.97 -40.54 13.66
CA GLY A 5 -34.30 -39.20 14.15
C GLY A 5 -33.06 -38.52 14.72
N THR A 6 -32.39 -37.71 13.90
CA THR A 6 -31.30 -36.84 14.35
C THR A 6 -31.89 -35.66 15.12
N LEU A 7 -31.47 -35.50 16.39
CA LEU A 7 -31.87 -34.39 17.24
C LEU A 7 -31.49 -33.04 16.59
N PRO A 8 -32.39 -32.03 16.62
CA PRO A 8 -32.13 -30.72 16.03
C PRO A 8 -30.98 -30.05 16.78
N LYS A 9 -29.87 -29.81 16.09
CA LYS A 9 -28.71 -29.10 16.66
C LYS A 9 -29.10 -27.65 16.98
N PRO A 10 -28.69 -27.10 18.14
CA PRO A 10 -29.00 -25.73 18.50
C PRO A 10 -28.37 -24.76 17.49
N LYS A 11 -29.22 -23.98 16.82
CA LYS A 11 -28.82 -22.94 15.85
C LYS A 11 -28.21 -21.76 16.61
N LYS A 12 -26.91 -21.76 16.84
CA LYS A 12 -26.20 -20.55 17.33
C LYS A 12 -25.99 -19.59 16.16
N ILE A 13 -26.66 -18.44 16.21
CA ILE A 13 -26.53 -17.36 15.23
C ILE A 13 -25.19 -16.65 15.45
N GLY A 14 -24.21 -16.92 14.59
CA GLY A 14 -22.98 -16.14 14.43
C GLY A 14 -22.07 -16.05 15.66
N SER A 15 -20.80 -15.71 15.42
CA SER A 15 -19.91 -15.28 16.50
C SER A 15 -20.32 -13.86 16.91
N ILE A 16 -21.17 -13.76 17.94
CA ILE A 16 -21.56 -12.49 18.56
C ILE A 16 -20.31 -11.93 19.26
N LYS A 17 -19.50 -11.13 18.55
CA LYS A 17 -18.38 -10.40 19.19
C LYS A 17 -18.83 -9.12 19.90
N ASN A 18 -20.00 -8.57 19.57
CA ASN A 18 -20.45 -7.24 20.03
C ASN A 18 -21.82 -7.21 20.73
N GLY A 19 -22.41 -8.34 21.12
CA GLY A 19 -23.64 -8.41 21.95
C GLY A 19 -24.93 -7.83 21.34
N LYS A 20 -24.86 -7.17 20.18
CA LYS A 20 -25.99 -6.49 19.54
C LYS A 20 -26.30 -7.20 18.23
N VAL A 21 -27.45 -7.86 18.16
CA VAL A 21 -27.94 -8.53 16.95
C VAL A 21 -28.94 -7.59 16.28
N ASN A 22 -28.68 -7.21 15.02
CA ASN A 22 -29.54 -6.30 14.24
C ASN A 22 -30.78 -6.99 13.62
N TYR A 23 -31.08 -8.22 14.00
CA TYR A 23 -32.16 -9.03 13.43
C TYR A 23 -33.00 -9.64 14.57
N PRO A 24 -34.32 -9.82 14.36
CA PRO A 24 -35.20 -10.46 15.34
C PRO A 24 -34.78 -11.92 15.57
N GLN A 25 -34.85 -12.37 16.82
CA GLN A 25 -34.43 -13.72 17.23
C GLN A 25 -35.18 -14.84 16.48
N ASP A 26 -36.38 -14.55 15.99
CA ASP A 26 -37.29 -15.51 15.36
C ASP A 26 -37.09 -15.64 13.84
N GLN A 27 -36.15 -14.90 13.25
CA GLN A 27 -35.93 -14.97 11.80
C GLN A 27 -35.21 -16.26 11.41
N ASN A 28 -35.80 -17.01 10.47
CA ASN A 28 -35.14 -18.15 9.84
C ASN A 28 -33.88 -17.69 9.11
N PHE A 29 -32.72 -18.17 9.55
CA PHE A 29 -31.43 -17.93 8.90
C PHE A 29 -31.01 -19.14 8.06
N PHE A 30 -30.49 -18.89 6.86
CA PHE A 30 -29.90 -19.90 5.99
C PHE A 30 -28.53 -20.29 6.52
N HIS A 31 -28.41 -21.49 7.06
CA HIS A 31 -27.11 -22.04 7.43
C HIS A 31 -26.35 -22.46 6.17
N SER A 32 -25.01 -22.46 6.21
CA SER A 32 -24.21 -22.95 5.08
C SER A 32 -24.51 -24.41 4.71
N SER A 33 -25.07 -25.18 5.65
CA SER A 33 -25.58 -26.54 5.43
C SER A 33 -26.80 -26.60 4.52
N ASP A 34 -27.57 -25.52 4.44
CA ASP A 34 -28.85 -25.49 3.71
C ASP A 34 -28.62 -25.28 2.21
N ILE A 35 -27.39 -24.90 1.83
CA ILE A 35 -26.96 -24.80 0.43
C ILE A 35 -26.66 -26.21 -0.10
N ALA A 36 -27.24 -26.59 -1.23
CA ALA A 36 -26.94 -27.87 -1.88
C ALA A 36 -25.42 -28.04 -2.12
N PRO A 37 -24.86 -29.25 -1.94
CA PRO A 37 -23.42 -29.48 -2.05
C PRO A 37 -22.86 -29.09 -3.43
N GLN A 38 -23.64 -29.30 -4.50
CA GLN A 38 -23.28 -28.89 -5.86
C GLN A 38 -23.05 -27.37 -5.97
N ALA A 39 -23.94 -26.56 -5.40
CA ALA A 39 -23.83 -25.11 -5.43
C ALA A 39 -22.64 -24.61 -4.59
N ARG A 40 -22.32 -25.27 -3.47
CA ARG A 40 -21.12 -24.93 -2.67
C ARG A 40 -19.84 -25.17 -3.46
N ASN A 41 -19.75 -26.32 -4.12
CA ASN A 41 -18.59 -26.67 -4.92
C ASN A 41 -18.39 -25.68 -6.09
N ALA A 42 -19.47 -25.33 -6.80
CA ALA A 42 -19.41 -24.34 -7.88
C ALA A 42 -18.98 -22.93 -7.40
N VAL A 43 -19.46 -22.49 -6.23
CA VAL A 43 -19.03 -21.20 -5.65
C VAL A 43 -17.56 -21.24 -5.24
N GLN A 44 -17.08 -22.37 -4.73
CA GLN A 44 -15.68 -22.54 -4.37
C GLN A 44 -14.78 -22.52 -5.61
N GLU A 45 -15.15 -23.23 -6.67
CA GLU A 45 -14.47 -23.22 -7.96
C GLU A 45 -14.40 -21.81 -8.56
N MET A 46 -15.52 -21.07 -8.56
CA MET A 46 -15.54 -19.68 -9.04
C MET A 46 -14.66 -18.75 -8.20
N LYS A 47 -14.56 -18.96 -6.88
CA LYS A 47 -13.65 -18.18 -6.03
C LYS A 47 -12.18 -18.47 -6.33
N GLU A 48 -11.86 -19.72 -6.65
CA GLU A 48 -10.51 -20.12 -7.04
C GLU A 48 -10.11 -19.53 -8.39
N LEU A 49 -11.04 -19.48 -9.36
CA LEU A 49 -10.85 -18.84 -10.66
C LEU A 49 -10.75 -17.32 -10.61
N THR A 50 -11.61 -16.66 -9.81
CA THR A 50 -11.69 -15.19 -9.75
C THR A 50 -10.52 -14.58 -8.97
N ASN A 51 -9.97 -15.31 -8.00
CA ASN A 51 -8.78 -14.89 -7.26
C ASN A 51 -7.58 -15.79 -7.61
N PRO A 52 -7.04 -15.68 -8.85
CA PRO A 52 -5.75 -16.27 -9.15
C PRO A 52 -4.74 -15.63 -8.21
N ASP A 53 -3.94 -16.46 -7.55
CA ASP A 53 -2.97 -16.00 -6.58
C ASP A 53 -1.71 -15.47 -7.29
N ILE A 54 -1.89 -14.35 -8.00
CA ILE A 54 -0.85 -13.71 -8.82
C ILE A 54 0.36 -13.33 -7.96
N LEU A 55 0.13 -13.05 -6.68
CA LEU A 55 1.16 -12.63 -5.73
C LEU A 55 1.75 -13.79 -4.91
N ALA A 56 1.38 -15.05 -5.19
CA ALA A 56 1.82 -16.24 -4.45
C ALA A 56 1.63 -16.13 -2.92
N THR A 57 0.54 -15.48 -2.50
CA THR A 57 0.19 -15.27 -1.09
C THR A 57 -0.51 -16.47 -0.45
N LYS A 58 -1.09 -17.36 -1.25
CA LYS A 58 -1.67 -18.62 -0.79
C LYS A 58 -0.53 -19.57 -0.46
N LYS A 59 -0.69 -20.28 0.65
CA LYS A 59 0.26 -21.28 1.12
C LYS A 59 0.31 -22.45 0.12
N PRO A 60 1.49 -22.88 -0.34
CA PRO A 60 1.58 -24.04 -1.22
C PRO A 60 1.18 -25.33 -0.48
N GLU A 61 0.47 -26.25 -1.17
CA GLU A 61 -0.13 -27.47 -0.59
C GLU A 61 0.88 -28.38 0.15
N TRP A 62 2.13 -28.42 -0.32
CA TRP A 62 3.16 -29.27 0.28
C TRP A 62 3.64 -28.77 1.65
N ASN A 63 3.33 -27.53 2.02
CA ASN A 63 3.70 -26.98 3.32
C ASN A 63 2.52 -27.14 4.30
N LEU A 64 2.38 -28.33 4.89
CA LEU A 64 1.35 -28.62 5.91
C LEU A 64 1.65 -27.99 7.28
N SER A 65 2.85 -27.42 7.48
CA SER A 65 3.24 -26.84 8.76
C SER A 65 2.63 -25.45 8.95
N ASN A 66 1.93 -25.18 10.06
CA ASN A 66 1.36 -23.87 10.40
C ASN A 66 2.41 -22.80 10.75
N ALA A 67 3.65 -22.96 10.30
CA ALA A 67 4.66 -21.93 10.40
C ALA A 67 4.34 -20.88 9.32
N THR A 68 3.85 -19.73 9.74
CA THR A 68 3.76 -18.52 8.93
C THR A 68 5.17 -18.14 8.46
N VAL A 69 5.57 -18.62 7.28
CA VAL A 69 6.77 -18.16 6.59
C VAL A 69 6.43 -16.81 5.97
N GLY A 70 6.70 -15.70 6.67
CA GLY A 70 6.44 -14.37 6.13
C GLY A 70 6.63 -13.18 7.06
N HIS A 71 6.61 -13.39 8.38
CA HIS A 71 7.22 -12.45 9.31
C HIS A 71 8.34 -13.19 10.01
N LYS A 72 9.56 -12.64 9.99
CA LYS A 72 10.57 -13.01 10.98
C LYS A 72 9.86 -12.96 12.32
N THR A 73 9.69 -14.11 12.98
CA THR A 73 9.25 -14.17 14.37
C THR A 73 10.00 -13.08 15.11
N GLN A 74 9.28 -12.21 15.83
CA GLN A 74 9.91 -11.22 16.70
C GLN A 74 10.95 -11.98 17.52
N GLU A 75 12.23 -11.74 17.21
CA GLU A 75 13.33 -12.27 17.99
C GLU A 75 13.06 -11.85 19.44
N SER A 76 13.12 -12.83 20.35
CA SER A 76 12.99 -12.57 21.78
C SER A 76 13.84 -11.35 22.14
N HIS A 77 13.34 -10.48 23.02
CA HIS A 77 14.01 -9.21 23.35
C HIS A 77 15.51 -9.40 23.71
N SER A 78 15.88 -10.57 24.24
CA SER A 78 17.26 -11.00 24.50
C SER A 78 18.13 -11.20 23.24
N GLN A 79 17.58 -11.71 22.13
CA GLN A 79 18.31 -11.85 20.86
C GLN A 79 18.48 -10.52 20.14
N ASN A 80 17.47 -9.63 20.21
CA ASN A 80 17.61 -8.26 19.72
C ASN A 80 18.68 -7.47 20.51
N LEU A 81 18.82 -7.71 21.82
CA LEU A 81 19.90 -7.12 22.60
C LEU A 81 21.28 -7.64 22.16
N PHE A 82 21.41 -8.92 21.80
CA PHE A 82 22.66 -9.48 21.29
C PHE A 82 23.08 -8.89 19.93
N ASN A 83 22.13 -8.68 19.02
CA ASN A 83 22.40 -8.06 17.72
C ASN A 83 22.75 -6.57 17.85
N VAL A 84 22.17 -5.85 18.83
CA VAL A 84 22.59 -4.47 19.15
C VAL A 84 24.02 -4.42 19.70
N THR A 85 24.47 -5.44 20.45
CA THR A 85 25.87 -5.49 20.93
C THR A 85 26.88 -5.65 19.80
N ILE A 86 26.53 -6.38 18.73
CA ILE A 86 27.43 -6.62 17.58
C ILE A 86 27.57 -5.35 16.72
N ASP A 87 26.51 -4.54 16.62
CA ASP A 87 26.59 -3.24 15.94
C ASP A 87 27.35 -2.16 16.75
N PHE A 88 27.54 -2.35 18.06
CA PHE A 88 28.40 -1.46 18.86
C PHE A 88 29.89 -1.61 18.52
N GLU A 89 30.37 -2.81 18.19
CA GLU A 89 31.76 -3.01 17.71
C GLU A 89 31.99 -2.39 16.32
N ALA A 90 30.95 -2.34 15.48
CA ALA A 90 31.01 -1.67 14.18
C ALA A 90 30.95 -0.13 14.28
N ILE A 91 30.25 0.41 15.30
CA ILE A 91 30.19 1.85 15.58
C ILE A 91 31.47 2.34 16.27
N GLU A 92 32.13 1.54 17.10
CA GLU A 92 33.44 1.89 17.68
C GLU A 92 34.50 2.15 16.59
N ASN A 93 34.41 1.48 15.45
CA ASN A 93 35.34 1.68 14.33
C ASN A 93 34.99 2.88 13.41
N ARG A 94 33.78 3.45 13.49
CA ARG A 94 33.43 4.69 12.75
C ARG A 94 33.55 5.97 13.58
N CYS A 95 33.66 5.87 14.91
CA CYS A 95 33.88 7.02 15.79
C CYS A 95 35.36 7.32 16.07
N VAL A 96 36.27 7.02 15.13
CA VAL A 96 37.70 7.38 15.24
C VAL A 96 37.98 8.85 14.84
N SER A 97 37.00 9.58 14.28
CA SER A 97 37.19 10.99 13.91
C SER A 97 36.83 12.00 15.00
N ASP A 98 36.31 11.59 16.15
CA ASP A 98 35.96 12.49 17.27
C ASP A 98 36.94 12.37 18.44
N GLN A 99 38.23 12.60 18.13
CA GLN A 99 39.35 12.58 19.09
C GLN A 99 39.32 13.72 20.13
N LYS A 100 38.26 14.54 20.19
CA LYS A 100 38.16 15.67 21.15
C LYS A 100 37.46 15.34 22.47
N MET A 101 36.82 14.18 22.62
CA MET A 101 36.13 13.80 23.88
C MET A 101 36.98 12.98 24.86
N ARG A 102 38.23 12.62 24.54
CA ARG A 102 39.14 11.91 25.47
C ARG A 102 39.85 12.81 26.49
N LYS A 103 39.45 14.08 26.66
CA LYS A 103 40.02 14.98 27.69
C LYS A 103 39.20 15.11 28.97
N TYR A 104 38.08 14.40 29.09
CA TYR A 104 37.27 14.38 30.32
C TYR A 104 37.29 13.03 31.04
N TYR A 105 38.37 12.26 30.92
CA TYR A 105 38.69 11.27 31.94
C TYR A 105 39.11 12.01 33.21
N HIS A 106 38.13 12.30 34.06
CA HIS A 106 38.37 12.98 35.31
C HIS A 106 39.23 12.04 36.18
N PRO A 107 40.46 12.42 36.59
CA PRO A 107 41.37 11.56 37.37
C PRO A 107 40.77 11.09 38.71
N ARG A 108 39.62 11.63 39.11
CA ARG A 108 38.86 11.24 40.29
C ARG A 108 38.15 9.88 40.15
N ILE A 109 37.76 9.46 38.94
CA ILE A 109 37.07 8.17 38.76
C ILE A 109 38.04 7.00 39.01
N HIS A 110 39.30 7.14 38.59
CA HIS A 110 40.32 6.12 38.83
C HIS A 110 40.69 6.01 40.32
N LEU A 111 40.75 7.15 41.03
CA LEU A 111 40.96 7.17 42.48
C LEU A 111 39.80 6.47 43.21
N PHE A 112 38.56 6.68 42.77
CA PHE A 112 37.38 6.07 43.38
C PHE A 112 37.33 4.54 43.19
N MET A 113 37.72 4.05 42.01
CA MET A 113 37.81 2.61 41.77
C MET A 113 38.90 1.95 42.64
N LEU A 114 40.03 2.63 42.84
CA LEU A 114 41.08 2.17 43.76
C LEU A 114 40.59 2.14 45.21
N GLU A 115 39.88 3.18 45.66
CA GLU A 115 39.28 3.21 47.01
C GLU A 115 38.26 2.08 47.21
N LEU A 116 37.41 1.78 46.21
CA LEU A 116 36.46 0.66 46.28
C LEU A 116 37.16 -0.69 46.39
N THR A 117 38.22 -0.93 45.60
CA THR A 117 39.00 -2.17 45.70
C THR A 117 39.68 -2.31 47.05
N LEU A 118 40.19 -1.21 47.61
CA LEU A 118 40.81 -1.19 48.93
C LEU A 118 39.78 -1.50 50.04
N VAL A 119 38.57 -0.94 49.95
CA VAL A 119 37.47 -1.23 50.87
C VAL A 119 37.11 -2.71 50.80
N THR A 120 36.94 -3.29 49.60
CA THR A 120 36.65 -4.73 49.48
C THR A 120 37.75 -5.61 50.07
N PHE A 121 39.02 -5.22 49.89
CA PHE A 121 40.17 -5.94 50.46
C PHE A 121 40.22 -5.87 52.00
N ILE A 122 39.95 -4.70 52.58
CA ILE A 122 39.85 -4.50 54.04
C ILE A 122 38.68 -5.33 54.61
N MET A 123 37.57 -5.40 53.86
CA MET A 123 36.41 -6.18 54.28
C MET A 123 36.68 -7.69 54.29
N THR A 124 37.51 -8.19 53.37
CA THR A 124 37.91 -9.61 53.34
C THR A 124 38.95 -10.00 54.39
N THR A 125 39.76 -9.05 54.88
CA THR A 125 40.90 -9.33 55.79
C THR A 125 40.58 -9.17 57.28
N GLY A 126 39.34 -8.81 57.64
CA GLY A 126 38.90 -8.77 59.05
C GLY A 126 39.41 -7.58 59.88
N MET A 127 40.02 -6.57 59.26
CA MET A 127 40.59 -5.39 59.95
C MET A 127 39.56 -4.27 60.29
N TYR A 128 38.28 -4.60 60.32
CA TYR A 128 37.17 -3.65 60.50
C TYR A 128 37.21 -2.73 61.74
N PRO A 129 37.61 -3.18 62.95
CA PRO A 129 37.41 -2.39 64.16
C PRO A 129 38.24 -1.09 64.21
N LEU A 130 39.36 -1.02 63.48
CA LEU A 130 40.30 0.10 63.55
C LEU A 130 40.06 1.20 62.50
N MET A 131 39.26 0.93 61.45
CA MET A 131 39.11 1.81 60.28
C MET A 131 37.80 2.60 60.23
N PHE A 132 36.85 2.31 61.14
CA PHE A 132 35.54 2.97 61.20
C PHE A 132 35.56 4.52 61.21
N PRO A 133 36.44 5.21 61.98
CA PRO A 133 36.41 6.68 62.02
C PRO A 133 36.85 7.33 60.70
N PHE A 134 37.65 6.65 59.88
CA PHE A 134 38.12 7.17 58.58
C PHE A 134 37.04 7.05 57.50
N LEU A 135 36.24 5.98 57.52
CA LEU A 135 35.11 5.80 56.60
C LEU A 135 34.05 6.89 56.78
N ASP A 136 33.73 7.28 58.02
CA ASP A 136 32.72 8.31 58.28
C ASP A 136 33.16 9.70 57.76
N ILE A 137 34.44 10.04 57.87
CA ILE A 137 34.99 11.30 57.32
C ILE A 137 34.91 11.33 55.79
N SER A 138 35.26 10.23 55.11
CA SER A 138 35.17 10.13 53.65
C SER A 138 33.72 10.16 53.15
N ILE A 139 32.80 9.47 53.83
CA ILE A 139 31.36 9.49 53.50
C ILE A 139 30.78 10.90 53.66
N ARG A 140 31.16 11.65 54.71
CA ARG A 140 30.72 13.04 54.90
C ARG A 140 31.25 13.98 53.81
N ARG A 141 32.51 13.83 53.40
CA ARG A 141 33.08 14.61 52.27
C ARG A 141 32.41 14.28 50.95
N TYR A 142 32.08 13.01 50.71
CA TYR A 142 31.36 12.57 49.53
C TYR A 142 29.94 13.15 49.49
N LYS A 143 29.19 13.03 50.59
CA LYS A 143 27.84 13.61 50.72
C LYS A 143 27.84 15.13 50.52
N LYS A 144 28.87 15.85 50.99
CA LYS A 144 28.92 17.32 50.86
C LYS A 144 29.29 17.80 49.45
N SER A 145 30.07 17.03 48.69
CA SER A 145 30.56 17.46 47.35
C SER A 145 29.75 16.90 46.18
N ILE A 146 29.27 15.66 46.26
CA ILE A 146 28.67 14.96 45.10
C ILE A 146 27.15 15.04 45.12
N LEU A 147 26.53 15.05 46.31
CA LEU A 147 25.08 15.13 46.43
C LEU A 147 24.48 16.40 45.78
N PRO A 148 25.05 17.62 45.96
CA PRO A 148 24.53 18.82 45.29
C PRO A 148 24.66 18.75 43.77
N LEU A 149 25.76 18.17 43.27
CA LEU A 149 26.01 18.01 41.82
C LEU A 149 25.00 17.04 41.21
N MET A 150 24.73 15.91 41.89
CA MET A 150 23.69 14.95 41.48
C MET A 150 22.29 15.55 41.52
N ILE A 151 21.98 16.36 42.53
CA ILE A 151 20.69 17.07 42.60
C ILE A 151 20.58 18.08 41.45
N GLN A 152 21.65 18.79 41.12
CA GLN A 152 21.67 19.74 40.01
C GLN A 152 21.49 19.06 38.65
N THR A 153 22.13 17.91 38.42
CA THR A 153 21.96 17.13 37.18
C THR A 153 20.58 16.48 37.08
N LEU A 154 20.01 16.01 38.20
CA LEU A 154 18.63 15.52 38.24
C LEU A 154 17.62 16.65 37.95
N ASN A 155 17.85 17.85 38.46
CA ASN A 155 16.99 18.99 38.19
C ASN A 155 17.13 19.47 36.74
N SER A 156 18.34 19.50 36.16
CA SER A 156 18.55 19.91 34.77
C SER A 156 17.92 18.92 33.78
N THR A 157 18.02 17.62 34.04
CA THR A 157 17.38 16.58 33.21
C THR A 157 15.85 16.66 33.28
N LYS A 158 15.26 16.91 34.46
CA LYS A 158 13.82 17.17 34.59
C LYS A 158 13.36 18.38 33.78
N VAL A 159 14.09 19.50 33.85
CA VAL A 159 13.79 20.71 33.07
C VAL A 159 13.91 20.43 31.56
N MET A 160 14.93 19.67 31.14
CA MET A 160 15.10 19.30 29.74
C MET A 160 13.96 18.41 29.24
N GLN A 161 13.54 17.42 30.03
CA GLN A 161 12.39 16.55 29.74
C GLN A 161 11.08 17.33 29.64
N GLN A 162 10.87 18.32 30.52
CA GLN A 162 9.70 19.20 30.43
C GLN A 162 9.74 20.05 29.16
N LYS A 163 10.91 20.61 28.80
CA LYS A 163 11.08 21.39 27.58
C LYS A 163 10.85 20.55 26.30
N THR A 164 11.32 19.30 26.25
CA THR A 164 11.05 18.42 25.11
C THR A 164 9.59 18.02 25.04
N LYS A 165 8.93 17.77 26.17
CA LYS A 165 7.49 17.49 26.21
C LYS A 165 6.67 18.66 25.64
N ILE A 166 6.95 19.89 26.09
CA ILE A 166 6.27 21.10 25.60
C ILE A 166 6.53 21.32 24.10
N LYS A 167 7.76 21.09 23.62
CA LYS A 167 8.09 21.20 22.19
C LYS A 167 7.35 20.15 21.36
N ASN A 168 7.27 18.91 21.82
CA ASN A 168 6.54 17.84 21.14
C ASN A 168 5.03 18.12 21.13
N GLU A 169 4.45 18.61 22.22
CA GLU A 169 3.04 19.01 22.27
C GLU A 169 2.75 20.15 21.28
N LYS A 170 3.61 21.17 21.21
CA LYS A 170 3.48 22.25 20.22
C LYS A 170 3.62 21.76 18.77
N LEU A 171 4.59 20.88 18.49
CA LEU A 171 4.79 20.32 17.15
C LEU A 171 3.62 19.44 16.68
N VAL A 172 2.96 18.75 17.62
CA VAL A 172 1.79 17.90 17.35
C VAL A 172 0.54 18.75 17.15
N GLN A 173 0.34 19.83 17.92
CA GLN A 173 -0.86 20.68 17.82
C GLN A 173 -1.04 21.34 16.45
N ASP A 174 0.04 21.78 15.79
CA ASP A 174 -0.10 22.55 14.55
C ASP A 174 -0.24 21.70 13.27
N LYS A 175 0.06 20.39 13.33
CA LYS A 175 0.12 19.54 12.13
C LYS A 175 -0.63 18.22 12.23
N TYR A 176 -0.87 17.71 13.44
CA TYR A 176 -1.53 16.43 13.60
C TYR A 176 -3.03 16.61 13.80
N LYS A 177 -3.80 16.37 12.74
CA LYS A 177 -5.23 16.12 12.87
C LYS A 177 -5.43 14.68 13.31
N PRO A 178 -6.14 14.41 14.42
CA PRO A 178 -6.42 13.05 14.82
C PRO A 178 -7.31 12.36 13.75
N PRO A 179 -7.11 11.05 13.48
CA PRO A 179 -7.77 10.36 12.37
C PRO A 179 -9.30 10.47 12.36
N HIS A 180 -9.94 10.48 13.53
CA HIS A 180 -11.40 10.59 13.63
C HIS A 180 -11.93 11.94 13.10
N LEU A 181 -11.17 13.03 13.24
CA LEU A 181 -11.55 14.32 12.67
C LEU A 181 -11.36 14.32 11.16
N LEU A 182 -10.30 13.70 10.63
CA LEU A 182 -10.11 13.54 9.18
C LEU A 182 -11.25 12.76 8.55
N THR A 183 -11.67 11.66 9.16
CA THR A 183 -12.83 10.88 8.70
C THR A 183 -14.12 11.70 8.75
N LYS A 184 -14.30 12.52 9.79
CA LYS A 184 -15.45 13.41 9.91
C LYS A 184 -15.47 14.47 8.82
N GLU A 185 -14.36 15.20 8.62
CA GLU A 185 -14.19 16.21 7.58
C GLU A 185 -14.44 15.62 6.18
N TYR A 186 -13.90 14.43 5.92
CA TYR A 186 -14.11 13.71 4.65
C TYR A 186 -15.58 13.33 4.41
N ASN A 187 -16.26 12.83 5.45
CA ASN A 187 -17.68 12.50 5.34
C ASN A 187 -18.54 13.75 5.14
N GLU A 188 -18.18 14.87 5.78
CA GLU A 188 -18.85 16.16 5.58
C GLU A 188 -18.63 16.69 4.16
N SER A 189 -17.42 16.57 3.60
CA SER A 189 -17.16 16.97 2.21
C SER A 189 -17.93 16.11 1.21
N LEU A 190 -18.03 14.79 1.44
CA LEU A 190 -18.82 13.90 0.57
C LEU A 190 -20.33 14.21 0.61
N ARG A 191 -20.85 14.59 1.78
CA ARG A 191 -22.26 15.02 1.90
C ARG A 191 -22.51 16.29 1.12
N LYS A 192 -21.61 17.28 1.28
CA LYS A 192 -21.70 18.55 0.56
C LYS A 192 -21.61 18.33 -0.95
N GLU A 193 -20.66 17.52 -1.42
CA GLU A 193 -20.54 17.17 -2.84
C GLU A 193 -21.84 16.52 -3.36
N LYS A 194 -22.43 15.60 -2.59
CA LYS A 194 -23.71 14.99 -2.96
C LYS A 194 -24.86 16.00 -3.04
N GLU A 195 -24.91 16.97 -2.13
CA GLU A 195 -25.88 18.07 -2.14
C GLU A 195 -25.68 18.94 -3.40
N ASP A 196 -24.44 19.37 -3.68
CA ASP A 196 -24.09 20.17 -4.86
C ASP A 196 -24.46 19.44 -6.17
N LEU A 197 -24.20 18.12 -6.25
CA LEU A 197 -24.59 17.30 -7.41
C LEU A 197 -26.10 17.18 -7.56
N SER A 198 -26.84 17.12 -6.45
CA SER A 198 -28.31 17.09 -6.47
C SER A 198 -28.86 18.42 -7.00
N GLU A 199 -28.32 19.55 -6.54
CA GLU A 199 -28.72 20.88 -7.03
C GLU A 199 -28.41 21.06 -8.53
N MET A 200 -27.23 20.62 -8.98
CA MET A 200 -26.89 20.60 -10.41
C MET A 200 -27.86 19.74 -11.23
N LYS A 201 -28.22 18.56 -10.73
CA LYS A 201 -29.19 17.70 -11.40
C LYS A 201 -30.54 18.40 -11.56
N ASP A 202 -31.02 19.05 -10.50
CA ASP A 202 -32.31 19.74 -10.49
C ASP A 202 -32.33 20.96 -11.41
N THR A 203 -31.23 21.71 -11.48
CA THR A 203 -31.10 22.84 -12.42
C THR A 203 -31.09 22.37 -13.88
N PHE A 204 -30.31 21.33 -14.22
CA PHE A 204 -30.31 20.76 -15.57
C PHE A 204 -31.65 20.12 -15.94
N MET A 205 -32.34 19.51 -14.97
CA MET A 205 -33.67 18.95 -15.18
C MET A 205 -34.67 20.04 -15.56
N LYS A 206 -34.71 21.15 -14.80
CA LYS A 206 -35.57 22.31 -15.09
C LYS A 206 -35.27 22.90 -16.48
N GLN A 207 -34.00 23.06 -16.83
CA GLN A 207 -33.59 23.56 -18.15
C GLN A 207 -34.02 22.62 -19.28
N THR A 208 -33.79 21.32 -19.13
CA THR A 208 -34.09 20.33 -20.18
C THR A 208 -35.60 20.17 -20.39
N LEU A 209 -36.40 20.26 -19.32
CA LEU A 209 -37.87 20.25 -19.42
C LEU A 209 -38.41 21.51 -20.13
N TYR A 210 -37.78 22.66 -19.91
CA TYR A 210 -38.12 23.90 -20.63
C TYR A 210 -37.79 23.79 -22.12
N GLU A 211 -36.62 23.25 -22.47
CA GLU A 211 -36.19 23.03 -23.86
C GLU A 211 -37.08 22.03 -24.60
N MET A 212 -37.52 20.96 -23.92
CA MET A 212 -38.25 19.85 -24.54
C MET A 212 -39.45 19.39 -23.68
N PRO A 213 -40.56 20.16 -23.65
CA PRO A 213 -41.70 19.87 -22.77
C PRO A 213 -42.46 18.58 -23.13
N ARG A 214 -42.28 18.06 -24.35
CA ARG A 214 -42.93 16.82 -24.83
C ARG A 214 -42.04 15.57 -24.72
N ALA A 215 -40.82 15.69 -24.21
CA ALA A 215 -39.91 14.56 -24.10
C ALA A 215 -40.38 13.56 -23.03
N THR A 216 -40.07 12.27 -23.24
CA THR A 216 -40.27 11.23 -22.23
C THR A 216 -39.31 11.44 -21.06
N LYS A 217 -39.68 10.97 -19.85
CA LYS A 217 -38.86 11.11 -18.65
C LYS A 217 -37.45 10.52 -18.83
N GLU A 218 -37.37 9.33 -19.42
CA GLU A 218 -36.10 8.65 -19.72
C GLU A 218 -35.19 9.47 -20.63
N ARG A 219 -35.76 10.13 -21.65
CA ARG A 219 -34.99 10.99 -22.57
C ARG A 219 -34.47 12.24 -21.86
N VAL A 220 -35.28 12.85 -20.99
CA VAL A 220 -34.86 14.01 -20.20
C VAL A 220 -33.74 13.61 -19.23
N GLU A 221 -33.89 12.49 -18.51
CA GLU A 221 -32.88 11.97 -17.59
C GLU A 221 -31.55 11.64 -18.28
N ALA A 222 -31.59 11.02 -19.46
CA ALA A 222 -30.37 10.73 -20.24
C ALA A 222 -29.62 12.01 -20.66
N ILE A 223 -30.35 13.06 -21.03
CA ILE A 223 -29.76 14.35 -21.41
C ILE A 223 -29.19 15.06 -20.19
N VAL A 224 -29.91 15.06 -19.07
CA VAL A 224 -29.43 15.62 -17.79
C VAL A 224 -28.16 14.90 -17.34
N PHE A 225 -28.13 13.57 -17.39
CA PHE A 225 -26.94 12.78 -17.07
C PHE A 225 -25.74 13.16 -17.94
N LYS A 226 -25.95 13.30 -19.26
CA LYS A 226 -24.89 13.75 -20.18
C LYS A 226 -24.40 15.17 -19.84
N LYS A 227 -25.31 16.11 -19.56
CA LYS A 227 -24.97 17.50 -19.16
C LYS A 227 -24.17 17.51 -17.84
N MET A 228 -24.58 16.73 -16.85
CA MET A 228 -23.86 16.58 -15.57
C MET A 228 -22.45 16.00 -15.77
N TYR A 229 -22.33 14.94 -16.57
CA TYR A 229 -21.04 14.31 -16.87
C TYR A 229 -20.06 15.31 -17.48
N VAL A 230 -20.51 16.05 -18.49
CA VAL A 230 -19.73 17.09 -19.17
C VAL A 230 -19.32 18.18 -18.18
N ALA A 231 -20.23 18.67 -17.34
CA ALA A 231 -19.92 19.70 -16.35
C ALA A 231 -18.87 19.25 -15.32
N GLN A 232 -18.96 18.01 -14.83
CA GLN A 232 -17.99 17.44 -13.88
C GLN A 232 -16.61 17.26 -14.51
N HIS A 233 -16.54 16.72 -15.71
CA HIS A 233 -15.27 16.32 -16.32
C HIS A 233 -14.55 17.51 -16.97
N ILE A 234 -15.27 18.42 -17.63
CA ILE A 234 -14.67 19.66 -18.16
C ILE A 234 -14.13 20.52 -17.02
N ALA A 235 -14.82 20.61 -15.88
CA ALA A 235 -14.33 21.39 -14.75
C ALA A 235 -13.11 20.77 -14.05
N GLN A 236 -12.90 19.46 -14.20
CA GLN A 236 -11.81 18.73 -13.55
C GLN A 236 -10.58 18.56 -14.43
N GLU A 237 -10.68 18.70 -15.75
CA GLU A 237 -9.50 18.71 -16.61
C GLU A 237 -8.66 19.95 -16.27
N PRO A 238 -7.47 19.79 -15.65
CA PRO A 238 -6.60 20.93 -15.46
C PRO A 238 -6.18 21.40 -16.85
N GLU A 239 -6.56 22.63 -17.21
CA GLU A 239 -5.98 23.30 -18.37
C GLU A 239 -4.48 23.46 -18.09
N ASP A 240 -3.67 22.51 -18.55
CA ASP A 240 -2.21 22.64 -18.52
C ASP A 240 -1.87 23.89 -19.34
N PRO A 241 -1.47 25.01 -18.71
CA PRO A 241 -1.24 26.27 -19.43
C PRO A 241 -0.08 26.14 -20.42
N GLN A 242 0.77 25.11 -20.26
CA GLN A 242 1.90 24.83 -21.13
C GLN A 242 1.62 23.75 -22.18
N LEU A 243 0.40 23.16 -22.21
CA LEU A 243 0.02 22.12 -23.18
C LEU A 243 1.09 21.02 -23.35
N THR A 244 1.82 20.73 -22.27
CA THR A 244 3.12 20.05 -22.32
C THR A 244 3.02 18.60 -22.77
N LEU A 245 1.80 18.04 -22.73
CA LEU A 245 1.47 16.66 -23.03
C LEU A 245 0.36 16.51 -24.08
N GLN A 246 0.10 17.52 -24.92
CA GLN A 246 -0.62 17.26 -26.18
C GLN A 246 0.42 16.88 -27.24
N PRO A 247 0.67 15.57 -27.47
CA PRO A 247 1.53 15.17 -28.57
C PRO A 247 0.94 15.76 -29.85
N ASP A 248 1.76 16.49 -30.59
CA ASP A 248 1.36 17.04 -31.88
C ASP A 248 0.90 15.90 -32.79
N MET A 249 -0.43 15.77 -32.93
CA MET A 249 -1.07 14.67 -33.65
C MET A 249 -0.68 14.64 -35.13
N THR A 250 -0.19 15.77 -35.66
CA THR A 250 0.36 15.84 -37.02
C THR A 250 1.72 15.15 -37.13
N LYS A 251 2.50 15.10 -36.04
CA LYS A 251 3.84 14.50 -35.99
C LYS A 251 3.81 13.06 -35.49
N THR A 252 2.93 12.71 -34.56
CA THR A 252 2.85 11.37 -33.95
C THR A 252 2.07 10.36 -34.80
N LEU A 253 1.02 10.80 -35.50
CA LEU A 253 0.26 9.95 -36.44
C LEU A 253 0.75 10.13 -37.87
N ARG A 254 2.01 9.78 -38.16
CA ARG A 254 2.44 9.62 -39.56
C ARG A 254 1.77 8.38 -40.15
N ASN A 255 0.57 8.57 -40.71
CA ASN A 255 -0.17 7.58 -41.49
C ASN A 255 0.69 7.07 -42.66
N THR A 256 1.54 6.08 -42.39
CA THR A 256 2.48 5.53 -43.36
C THR A 256 1.77 4.42 -44.11
N LYS A 257 0.84 4.82 -44.98
CA LYS A 257 0.13 3.90 -45.87
C LYS A 257 1.08 3.44 -46.96
N GLN A 258 1.38 2.15 -47.00
CA GLN A 258 2.19 1.56 -48.06
C GLN A 258 1.29 0.82 -49.05
N ARG A 259 1.34 1.21 -50.32
CA ARG A 259 0.74 0.43 -51.41
C ARG A 259 1.68 -0.72 -51.72
N LYS A 260 1.20 -1.95 -51.55
CA LYS A 260 1.89 -3.15 -52.00
C LYS A 260 1.09 -3.79 -53.11
N TYR A 261 1.76 -4.11 -54.20
CA TYR A 261 1.18 -4.76 -55.36
C TYR A 261 1.48 -6.26 -55.30
N TYR A 262 0.50 -7.08 -55.64
CA TYR A 262 0.66 -8.54 -55.70
C TYR A 262 -0.23 -9.12 -56.81
N HIS A 263 0.19 -10.27 -57.33
CA HIS A 263 -0.58 -11.05 -58.28
C HIS A 263 -1.46 -12.02 -57.51
N ASN A 264 -2.78 -11.99 -57.75
CA ASN A 264 -3.72 -12.98 -57.19
C ASN A 264 -3.74 -14.28 -57.99
N GLY A 265 -3.26 -14.23 -59.24
CA GLY A 265 -3.24 -15.36 -60.15
C GLY A 265 -2.03 -16.25 -59.93
N LYS A 266 -2.08 -17.42 -60.55
CA LYS A 266 -0.96 -18.34 -60.69
C LYS A 266 -0.14 -17.99 -61.94
N TRP A 267 1.18 -18.18 -61.87
CA TRP A 267 2.06 -18.16 -63.03
C TRP A 267 1.91 -19.48 -63.79
N GLU A 268 1.37 -19.42 -65.01
CA GLU A 268 1.11 -20.62 -65.83
C GLU A 268 1.22 -20.33 -67.33
N MET A 269 1.38 -21.38 -68.13
CA MET A 269 1.45 -21.30 -69.58
C MET A 269 0.07 -20.98 -70.16
N ASN A 270 -0.06 -19.87 -70.87
CA ASN A 270 -1.28 -19.51 -71.58
C ASN A 270 -1.51 -20.48 -72.74
N ARG A 271 -2.71 -21.04 -72.82
CA ARG A 271 -3.09 -21.99 -73.89
C ARG A 271 -3.24 -21.34 -75.26
N VAL A 272 -3.45 -20.03 -75.30
CA VAL A 272 -3.68 -19.30 -76.55
C VAL A 272 -2.36 -18.92 -77.20
N ASP A 273 -1.49 -18.28 -76.43
CA ASP A 273 -0.24 -17.70 -76.96
C ASP A 273 0.98 -18.63 -76.77
N ASN A 274 0.83 -19.74 -76.02
CA ASN A 274 1.94 -20.62 -75.64
C ASN A 274 3.12 -19.88 -74.99
N GLU A 275 2.81 -18.91 -74.13
CA GLU A 275 3.78 -18.17 -73.33
C GLU A 275 3.43 -18.26 -71.84
N GLU A 276 4.44 -18.27 -70.97
CA GLU A 276 4.21 -18.23 -69.52
C GLU A 276 3.79 -16.83 -69.10
N CYS A 277 2.66 -16.72 -68.40
CA CYS A 277 2.14 -15.43 -67.95
C CYS A 277 1.41 -15.54 -66.60
N TRP A 278 1.21 -14.39 -65.96
CA TRP A 278 0.37 -14.31 -64.77
C TRP A 278 -1.11 -14.43 -65.16
N SER A 279 -1.79 -15.49 -64.74
CA SER A 279 -3.22 -15.70 -65.04
C SER A 279 -4.17 -14.58 -64.59
N CYS A 280 -3.76 -13.69 -63.68
CA CYS A 280 -4.58 -12.57 -63.23
C CYS A 280 -4.55 -11.33 -64.14
N CYS A 281 -3.44 -11.08 -64.85
CA CYS A 281 -3.25 -9.89 -65.66
C CYS A 281 -2.65 -10.15 -67.05
N MET A 282 -2.37 -11.41 -67.35
CA MET A 282 -1.73 -11.90 -68.57
C MET A 282 -0.38 -11.24 -68.86
N ASN A 283 0.34 -10.79 -67.81
CA ASN A 283 1.67 -10.24 -67.99
C ASN A 283 2.70 -11.37 -68.18
N SER A 284 3.53 -11.26 -69.20
CA SER A 284 4.58 -12.21 -69.60
C SER A 284 5.86 -12.10 -68.78
N ASP A 285 5.98 -11.06 -67.94
CA ASP A 285 7.12 -10.88 -67.04
C ASP A 285 6.83 -11.43 -65.65
N LYS A 286 7.59 -12.43 -65.23
CA LYS A 286 7.45 -13.07 -63.91
C LYS A 286 7.70 -12.10 -62.76
N ASP A 287 8.65 -11.19 -62.94
CA ASP A 287 9.07 -10.20 -61.93
C ASP A 287 8.30 -8.86 -62.03
N SER A 288 7.23 -8.81 -62.81
CA SER A 288 6.39 -7.62 -62.93
C SER A 288 5.66 -7.28 -61.63
N GLU A 289 5.40 -5.98 -61.42
CA GLU A 289 4.58 -5.53 -60.30
C GLU A 289 3.18 -6.15 -60.35
N GLY A 290 2.65 -6.51 -59.19
CA GLY A 290 1.34 -7.13 -59.05
C GLY A 290 0.19 -6.31 -59.62
N CYS A 291 -0.82 -6.96 -60.21
CA CYS A 291 -1.98 -6.25 -60.73
C CYS A 291 -2.96 -5.77 -59.65
N VAL A 292 -2.88 -6.28 -58.42
CA VAL A 292 -3.78 -5.91 -57.31
C VAL A 292 -3.03 -5.06 -56.28
N ALA A 293 -3.53 -3.85 -56.06
CA ALA A 293 -3.00 -2.92 -55.06
C ALA A 293 -3.69 -3.14 -53.71
N VAL A 294 -2.94 -3.54 -52.68
CA VAL A 294 -3.41 -3.50 -51.29
C VAL A 294 -2.68 -2.40 -50.52
N ILE A 295 -3.49 -1.53 -49.92
CA ILE A 295 -3.01 -0.48 -49.03
C ILE A 295 -2.84 -1.08 -47.64
N LYS A 296 -1.60 -1.34 -47.23
CA LYS A 296 -1.30 -1.75 -45.86
C LYS A 296 -0.99 -0.52 -45.03
N ASP A 297 -1.78 -0.31 -43.99
CA ASP A 297 -1.48 0.67 -42.97
C ASP A 297 -0.53 0.04 -41.95
N LYS A 298 0.72 0.52 -41.89
CA LYS A 298 1.75 0.01 -40.99
C LYS A 298 1.42 0.21 -39.51
N GLN A 299 0.56 1.19 -39.21
CA GLN A 299 0.22 1.55 -37.84
C GLN A 299 -1.11 0.94 -37.39
N LYS A 300 -1.89 0.36 -38.32
CA LYS A 300 -3.11 -0.36 -37.96
C LYS A 300 -2.73 -1.71 -37.38
N TRP A 301 -2.83 -1.84 -36.06
CA TRP A 301 -2.69 -3.10 -35.36
C TRP A 301 -3.81 -4.04 -35.82
N ILE A 302 -3.46 -5.05 -36.61
CA ILE A 302 -4.40 -6.09 -37.01
C ILE A 302 -4.41 -7.11 -35.88
N LEU A 303 -5.39 -7.02 -34.97
CA LEU A 303 -5.58 -7.97 -33.86
C LEU A 303 -5.83 -9.43 -34.32
N SER A 304 -6.07 -9.66 -35.61
CA SER A 304 -6.42 -10.98 -36.14
C SER A 304 -5.23 -11.89 -36.47
N SER A 305 -3.98 -11.51 -36.12
CA SER A 305 -2.80 -12.40 -36.29
C SER A 305 -2.45 -13.20 -35.03
N TYR A 306 -3.29 -13.18 -34.00
CA TYR A 306 -3.12 -13.92 -32.73
C TYR A 306 -4.06 -15.14 -32.64
N SER A 307 -4.22 -15.88 -33.73
CA SER A 307 -4.96 -17.15 -33.78
C SER A 307 -4.06 -18.27 -34.27
#